data_AF-A0A8J5K8B8-F1
#
_entry.id   AF-A0A8J5K8B8-F1
#
_cell.length_a   1.000
_cell.length_b   1.000
_cell.length_c   1.000
_cell.angle_alpha   90.00
_cell.angle_beta   90.00
_cell.angle_gamma   90.00
#
_symmetry.space_group_name_H-M   'P 1'
#
loop_
_entity.id
_entity.type
_entity.pdbx_description
1 polymer ?
#
loop_
_entity_poly.entity_id
_entity_poly.type
_entity_poly.pdbx_seq_one_letter_code
_entity_poly.pdbx_strand_id
1 'polypeptide(L)' 'MVSGQDKCKELERNEFGQPIGDNSVKYASFLGCMIKEFVPYTLDEWSDIDEVKDRMWSCLQLTYKVED' A
#
# COMPACT_ATOMS: atom_id res chain seq x y z
N MET A 1 -23.89 14.14 -3.82
CA MET A 1 -23.03 13.71 -4.93
C MET A 1 -21.61 13.64 -4.39
N VAL A 2 -21.19 12.51 -3.84
CA VAL A 2 -19.81 12.32 -3.42
C VAL A 2 -19.01 12.01 -4.68
N SER A 3 -18.33 13.01 -5.22
CA SER A 3 -17.44 12.85 -6.37
C SER A 3 -16.32 11.87 -5.97
N GLY A 4 -16.50 10.61 -6.35
CA GLY A 4 -15.45 9.60 -6.33
C GLY A 4 -14.36 10.00 -7.31
N GLN A 5 -13.43 10.82 -6.85
CA GLN A 5 -12.12 10.95 -7.46
C GLN A 5 -11.23 9.91 -6.79
N ASP A 6 -11.29 8.68 -7.30
CA ASP A 6 -10.21 7.72 -7.15
C ASP A 6 -9.02 8.27 -7.95
N LYS A 7 -8.28 9.18 -7.33
CA LYS A 7 -7.07 9.78 -7.88
C LYS A 7 -5.91 9.03 -7.26
N CYS A 8 -5.23 8.23 -8.09
CA CYS A 8 -3.92 7.68 -7.81
C CYS A 8 -3.03 8.78 -7.21
N LYS A 9 -2.71 8.67 -5.93
CA LYS A 9 -2.01 9.72 -5.16
C LYS A 9 -0.53 9.67 -5.49
N GLU A 10 0.05 10.82 -5.84
CA GLU A 10 1.49 10.91 -6.05
C GLU A 10 2.24 10.79 -4.73
N LEU A 11 3.31 9.98 -4.74
CA LEU A 11 4.14 9.71 -3.57
C LEU A 11 5.52 10.30 -3.84
N GLU A 12 5.87 11.37 -3.12
CA GLU A 12 7.23 11.90 -3.17
C GLU A 12 8.18 10.89 -2.51
N ARG A 13 9.36 10.70 -3.09
CA ARG A 13 10.38 9.79 -2.55
C ARG A 13 11.69 10.53 -2.32
N ASN A 14 12.43 10.15 -1.27
CA ASN A 14 13.79 10.62 -1.06
C ASN A 14 14.79 9.86 -1.94
N GLU A 15 16.08 10.20 -1.86
CA GLU A 15 17.17 9.53 -2.59
C GLU A 15 17.33 8.03 -2.27
N PHE A 16 16.71 7.55 -1.19
CA PHE A 16 16.68 6.15 -0.78
C PHE A 16 15.38 5.43 -1.17
N GLY A 17 14.49 6.10 -1.91
CA GLY A 17 13.19 5.56 -2.33
C GLY A 17 12.11 5.55 -1.25
N GLN A 18 12.36 6.15 -0.08
CA GLN A 18 11.38 6.19 1.01
C GLN A 18 10.30 7.24 0.74
N PRO A 19 9.02 6.95 1.01
CA PRO A 19 7.93 7.92 0.90
C PRO A 19 8.16 9.13 1.81
N ILE A 20 8.10 10.33 1.26
CA ILE A 20 8.14 11.61 1.99
C ILE A 20 6.96 12.49 1.58
N GLY A 21 6.82 13.67 2.22
CA GLY A 21 5.74 14.61 1.94
C GLY A 21 4.39 14.23 2.56
N ASP A 22 3.35 15.01 2.27
CA ASP A 22 2.03 14.91 2.94
C ASP A 22 1.30 13.58 2.70
N ASN A 23 1.56 12.93 1.57
CA ASN A 23 0.95 11.64 1.24
C ASN A 23 1.65 10.45 1.89
N SER A 24 2.89 10.61 2.39
CA SER A 24 3.66 9.53 3.04
C SER A 24 2.97 8.98 4.30
N VAL A 25 2.40 9.86 5.12
CA VAL A 25 1.70 9.47 6.36
C VAL A 25 0.44 8.68 6.06
N LYS A 26 -0.32 9.12 5.04
CA LYS A 26 -1.53 8.43 4.57
C LYS A 26 -1.18 7.08 3.94
N TYR A 27 -0.09 7.03 3.18
CA TYR A 27 0.45 5.80 2.60
C TYR A 27 0.83 4.79 3.68
N ALA A 28 1.58 5.20 4.71
CA ALA A 28 1.96 4.34 5.81
C ALA A 28 0.74 3.80 6.59
N SER A 29 -0.25 4.66 6.83
CA SER A 29 -1.51 4.27 7.47
C SER A 29 -2.29 3.25 6.63
N PHE A 30 -2.39 3.51 5.33
CA PHE A 30 -3.07 2.61 4.38
C PHE A 30 -2.39 1.24 4.30
N LEU A 31 -1.06 1.22 4.18
CA LEU A 31 -0.27 -0.01 4.20
C LEU A 31 -0.51 -0.79 5.49
N GLY A 32 -0.52 -0.12 6.64
CA GLY A 32 -0.81 -0.75 7.93
C GLY A 32 -2.21 -1.36 8.02
N CYS A 33 -3.23 -0.72 7.43
CA CYS A 33 -4.57 -1.31 7.34
C CYS A 33 -4.59 -2.54 6.43
N MET A 34 -3.93 -2.46 5.27
CA MET A 34 -3.87 -3.58 4.34
C MET A 34 -3.18 -4.79 4.95
N ILE A 35 -2.07 -4.61 5.66
CA ILE A 35 -1.40 -5.73 6.34
C ILE A 35 -2.36 -6.42 7.30
N LYS A 36 -3.11 -5.66 8.11
CA LYS A 36 -4.07 -6.25 9.06
C LYS A 36 -5.24 -6.99 8.39
N GLU A 37 -5.65 -6.54 7.21
CA GLU A 37 -6.79 -7.11 6.50
C GLU A 37 -6.38 -8.34 5.67
N PHE A 38 -5.21 -8.29 5.05
CA PHE A 38 -4.73 -9.30 4.11
C PHE A 38 -3.83 -10.36 4.74
N VAL A 39 -3.10 -10.03 5.82
CA VAL A 39 -2.25 -10.98 6.55
C VAL A 39 -3.07 -11.55 7.71
N PRO A 40 -3.74 -12.70 7.52
CA PRO A 40 -4.46 -13.31 8.63
C PRO A 40 -3.45 -13.67 9.73
N TYR A 41 -3.87 -13.49 10.99
CA TYR A 41 -3.08 -13.85 12.17
C TYR A 41 -2.72 -15.36 12.22
N THR A 42 -3.28 -16.15 11.29
CA THR A 42 -3.16 -17.59 11.14
C THR A 42 -2.17 -18.01 10.05
N LEU A 43 -1.41 -17.08 9.45
CA LEU A 43 -0.27 -17.46 8.60
C LEU A 43 0.77 -18.17 9.47
N ASP A 44 0.83 -19.49 9.34
CA ASP A 44 1.75 -20.34 10.10
C ASP A 44 3.19 -20.18 9.58
N GLU A 45 3.34 -19.98 8.27
CA GLU A 45 4.64 -19.82 7.60
C GLU A 45 4.69 -18.57 6.71
N TRP A 46 5.87 -17.94 6.67
CA TRP A 46 6.10 -16.74 5.85
C TRP A 46 6.03 -17.02 4.35
N SER A 47 6.18 -18.28 3.94
CA SER A 47 6.09 -18.74 2.56
C SER A 47 4.69 -18.61 1.96
N ASP A 48 3.64 -18.59 2.79
CA ASP A 48 2.25 -18.42 2.34
C ASP A 48 1.88 -16.95 2.07
N ILE A 49 2.80 -16.02 2.33
CA ILE A 49 2.55 -14.57 2.20
C ILE A 49 2.70 -14.06 0.76
N ASP A 50 3.23 -14.86 -0.16
CA ASP A 50 3.60 -14.40 -1.50
C ASP A 50 2.37 -13.95 -2.32
N GLU A 51 1.31 -14.78 -2.35
CA GLU A 51 0.04 -14.42 -3.00
C GLU A 51 -0.64 -13.20 -2.32
N VAL A 52 -0.56 -13.14 -0.99
CA VAL A 52 -1.09 -12.05 -0.19
C VAL A 52 -0.38 -10.74 -0.51
N LYS A 53 0.95 -10.79 -0.66
CA LYS A 53 1.81 -9.66 -0.98
C LYS A 53 1.51 -9.12 -2.38
N ASP A 54 1.34 -9.98 -3.38
CA ASP A 54 1.01 -9.56 -4.75
C ASP A 54 -0.34 -8.84 -4.82
N ARG A 55 -1.33 -9.38 -4.10
CA ARG A 55 -2.65 -8.75 -3.98
C ARG A 55 -2.58 -7.41 -3.27
N MET A 56 -1.81 -7.32 -2.18
CA MET A 56 -1.56 -6.07 -1.48
C MET A 56 -0.84 -5.04 -2.37
N TRP A 57 0.17 -5.47 -3.13
CA TRP A 57 0.91 -4.61 -4.05
C TRP A 57 0.01 -4.02 -5.13
N SER A 58 -0.86 -4.86 -5.71
CA SER A 58 -1.87 -4.42 -6.69
C SER A 58 -2.80 -3.34 -6.11
N CYS A 59 -3.28 -3.52 -4.88
CA CYS A 59 -4.13 -2.53 -4.21
C CYS A 59 -3.39 -1.21 -3.91
N LEU A 60 -2.08 -1.28 -3.60
CA LEU A 60 -1.24 -0.09 -3.43
C LEU A 60 -1.06 0.67 -4.74
N GLN A 61 -0.79 -0.02 -5.85
CA GLN A 61 -0.63 0.57 -7.18
C GLN A 61 -1.90 1.26 -7.69
N LEU A 62 -3.09 0.74 -7.34
CA LEU A 62 -4.36 1.40 -7.66
C LEU A 62 -4.51 2.73 -6.89
N THR A 63 -4.07 2.76 -5.63
CA THR A 63 -4.30 3.90 -4.73
C THR A 63 -3.21 4.97 -4.82
N TYR A 64 -1.97 4.57 -5.12
CA TYR A 64 -0.78 5.41 -5.15
C TYR A 64 0.03 5.17 -6.42
N LYS A 65 0.66 6.23 -6.96
CA LYS A 65 1.68 6.08 -7.99
C LYS A 65 2.95 5.53 -7.33
N VAL A 66 3.03 4.22 -7.23
CA VAL A 66 4.24 3.50 -6.86
C VAL A 66 4.84 2.93 -8.15
N GLU A 67 6.09 3.32 -8.43
CA GLU A 67 6.90 2.71 -9.48
C GLU A 67 7.31 1.30 -9.06
N ASP A 68 7.46 0.40 -10.05
CA ASP A 68 7.91 -0.99 -9.89
C ASP A 68 9.36 -1.07 -9.38
#